data_AF-A0A4R0RFD0-F1
#
_entry.id   AF-A0A4R0RFD0-F1
#
_cell.length_a   1.000
_cell.length_b   1.000
_cell.length_c   1.000
_cell.angle_alpha   90.00
_cell.angle_beta   90.00
_cell.angle_gamma   90.00
#
_symmetry.space_group_name_H-M   'P 1'
#
loop_
_entity.id
_entity.type
_entity.pdbx_description
1 polymer ?
#
loop_
_entity_poly.entity_id
_entity_poly.type
_entity_poly.pdbx_seq_one_letter_code
_entity_poly.pdbx_strand_id
1 'polypeptide(L)'
;MSEKDVLKDIAAEVIQPTLHDSGTGIAVHRGLRRLLANMTDTTGDLLPPYSLQNIKRNPQPAGSGGFGEVYRSKWAGGQVAVKVLRRFNAHPEATDTYQRAFTRELLLAWRQLHHLNIYPLLGADQATAAPRIALVQVAPWSTRGNIRDFISHTSKPPILDLIKDVVAGIVHLHTENAVHGGLHGANILVNDTRAALTDFGLAAFTSTKFSRSDTVESRSRWNARELLNDSHPRPTAKGDIFRLR
;
A
#
# COMPACT_ATOMS: atom_id res chain seq x y z
N MET A 1 -26.69 -21.11 8.85
CA MET A 1 -25.81 -20.01 8.40
C MET A 1 -25.21 -19.38 9.65
N SER A 2 -23.88 -19.30 9.76
CA SER A 2 -23.24 -18.71 10.93
C SER A 2 -23.28 -17.18 10.85
N GLU A 3 -23.15 -16.48 11.99
CA GLU A 3 -23.00 -15.01 12.03
C GLU A 3 -21.85 -14.54 11.12
N LYS A 4 -20.77 -15.32 11.07
CA LYS A 4 -19.61 -15.07 10.22
C LYS A 4 -19.94 -15.15 8.72
N ASP A 5 -20.85 -16.04 8.32
CA ASP A 5 -21.29 -16.16 6.93
C ASP A 5 -22.16 -14.97 6.54
N VAL A 6 -23.07 -14.54 7.42
CA VAL A 6 -23.91 -13.35 7.20
C VAL A 6 -23.07 -12.09 7.02
N LEU A 7 -22.06 -11.89 7.85
CA LEU A 7 -21.15 -10.74 7.73
C LEU A 7 -20.33 -10.79 6.44
N LYS A 8 -19.95 -11.98 5.97
CA LYS A 8 -19.27 -12.13 4.67
C LYS A 8 -20.18 -11.74 3.52
N ASP A 9 -21.43 -12.19 3.53
CA ASP A 9 -22.40 -11.88 2.47
C ASP A 9 -22.70 -10.38 2.43
N ILE A 10 -22.95 -9.74 3.59
CA ILE A 10 -23.15 -8.28 3.67
C ILE A 10 -21.92 -7.52 3.14
N ALA A 11 -20.71 -7.94 3.52
CA ALA A 11 -19.49 -7.30 3.07
C ALA A 11 -19.33 -7.39 1.54
N ALA A 12 -19.60 -8.55 0.96
CA ALA A 12 -19.40 -8.82 -0.46
C ALA A 12 -20.52 -8.23 -1.34
N GLU A 13 -21.78 -8.32 -0.91
CA GLU A 13 -22.94 -7.97 -1.75
C GLU A 13 -23.42 -6.53 -1.56
N VAL A 14 -23.14 -5.91 -0.41
CA VAL A 14 -23.65 -4.57 -0.09
C VAL A 14 -22.51 -3.56 0.04
N ILE A 15 -21.55 -3.84 0.92
CA ILE A 15 -20.51 -2.87 1.26
C ILE A 15 -19.56 -2.68 0.07
N GLN A 16 -19.08 -3.78 -0.53
CA GLN A 16 -18.09 -3.71 -1.60
C GLN A 16 -18.58 -2.98 -2.85
N PRO A 17 -19.78 -3.26 -3.39
CA PRO A 17 -20.27 -2.55 -4.57
C PRO A 17 -20.45 -1.06 -4.30
N THR A 18 -20.93 -0.70 -3.10
CA THR A 18 -21.11 0.70 -2.70
C THR A 18 -19.77 1.44 -2.55
N LEU A 19 -18.71 0.74 -2.13
CA LEU A 19 -17.36 1.30 -2.08
C LEU A 19 -16.77 1.55 -3.48
N HIS A 20 -17.15 0.77 -4.49
CA HIS A 20 -16.73 0.98 -5.88
C HIS A 20 -17.55 2.03 -6.63
N ASP A 21 -18.70 2.43 -6.09
CA ASP A 21 -19.54 3.47 -6.69
C ASP A 21 -18.93 4.86 -6.46
N SER A 22 -18.50 5.49 -7.56
CA SER A 22 -17.91 6.84 -7.56
C SER A 22 -18.93 7.95 -7.32
N GLY A 23 -20.23 7.65 -7.40
CA GLY A 23 -21.31 8.57 -7.01
C GLY A 23 -21.53 8.66 -5.50
N THR A 24 -20.97 7.72 -4.73
CA THR A 24 -21.11 7.68 -3.28
C THR A 24 -20.19 8.70 -2.60
N GLY A 25 -20.75 9.52 -1.70
CA GLY A 25 -19.99 10.59 -1.04
C GLY A 25 -18.90 10.09 -0.09
N ILE A 26 -17.82 10.87 0.03
CA ILE A 26 -16.61 10.56 0.84
C ILE A 26 -16.94 10.15 2.29
N ALA A 27 -17.93 10.78 2.91
CA ALA A 27 -18.35 10.46 4.27
C ALA A 27 -18.91 9.04 4.39
N VAL A 28 -19.68 8.61 3.38
CA VAL A 28 -20.24 7.27 3.29
C VAL A 28 -19.12 6.25 3.06
N HIS A 29 -18.20 6.49 2.12
CA HIS A 29 -17.04 5.61 1.91
C HIS A 29 -16.19 5.46 3.18
N ARG A 30 -16.02 6.53 3.96
CA ARG A 30 -15.31 6.45 5.25
C ARG A 30 -16.07 5.61 6.27
N GLY A 31 -17.39 5.78 6.36
CA GLY A 31 -18.26 4.98 7.22
C GLY A 31 -18.23 3.50 6.86
N LEU A 32 -18.37 3.18 5.58
CA LEU A 32 -18.33 1.81 5.05
C LEU A 32 -16.97 1.14 5.28
N ARG A 33 -15.86 1.85 5.09
CA ARG A 33 -14.51 1.31 5.41
C ARG A 33 -14.36 0.98 6.88
N ARG A 34 -14.85 1.84 7.78
CA ARG A 34 -14.85 1.59 9.23
C ARG A 34 -15.72 0.39 9.59
N LEU A 35 -16.91 0.29 8.99
CA LEU A 35 -17.79 -0.85 9.19
C LEU A 35 -17.11 -2.16 8.77
N LEU A 36 -16.48 -2.17 7.60
CA LEU A 36 -15.77 -3.34 7.08
C LEU A 36 -14.55 -3.73 7.92
N ALA A 37 -13.83 -2.74 8.47
CA ALA A 37 -12.76 -2.97 9.44
C ALA A 37 -13.28 -3.61 10.74
N ASN A 38 -14.39 -3.10 11.29
CA ASN A 38 -15.02 -3.66 12.49
C ASN A 38 -15.50 -5.11 12.23
N MET A 39 -16.12 -5.39 11.08
CA MET A 39 -16.56 -6.74 10.73
C MET A 39 -15.38 -7.71 10.57
N THR A 40 -14.25 -7.22 10.04
CA THR A 40 -13.00 -7.97 9.95
C THR A 40 -12.41 -8.27 11.34
N ASP A 41 -12.56 -7.35 12.31
CA ASP A 41 -12.16 -7.57 13.70
C ASP A 41 -13.06 -8.62 14.38
N THR A 42 -14.38 -8.52 14.21
CA THR A 42 -15.36 -9.46 14.78
C THR A 42 -15.17 -10.88 14.23
N THR A 43 -14.96 -11.03 12.92
CA THR A 43 -14.89 -12.35 12.28
C THR A 43 -13.50 -13.00 12.35
N GLY A 44 -12.46 -12.22 12.64
CA GLY A 44 -11.05 -12.62 12.59
C GLY A 44 -10.48 -12.76 11.17
N ASP A 45 -11.34 -12.84 10.16
CA ASP A 45 -10.97 -12.97 8.76
C ASP A 45 -10.87 -11.58 8.15
N LEU A 46 -9.83 -11.34 7.35
CA LEU A 46 -9.92 -10.29 6.33
C LEU A 46 -11.15 -10.57 5.49
N LEU A 47 -12.08 -9.62 5.33
CA LEU A 47 -13.37 -9.88 4.68
C LEU A 47 -13.32 -9.68 3.15
N PRO A 48 -13.44 -10.79 2.39
CA PRO A 48 -13.19 -10.83 0.98
C PRO A 48 -14.20 -10.30 -0.04
N PRO A 49 -13.76 -10.21 -1.33
CA PRO A 49 -12.64 -10.95 -1.98
C PRO A 49 -11.17 -10.47 -1.75
N TYR A 50 -10.82 -9.89 -0.60
CA TYR A 50 -9.48 -9.53 -0.11
C TYR A 50 -8.63 -10.61 0.55
N SER A 51 -9.20 -11.65 1.19
CA SER A 51 -8.38 -12.75 1.73
C SER A 51 -8.00 -13.71 0.62
N LEU A 52 -6.71 -13.79 0.30
CA LEU A 52 -6.18 -14.61 -0.78
C LEU A 52 -5.58 -15.89 -0.22
N GLN A 53 -5.92 -17.02 -0.84
CA GLN A 53 -5.41 -18.34 -0.48
C GLN A 53 -4.55 -18.92 -1.60
N ASN A 54 -3.78 -19.96 -1.28
CA ASN A 54 -2.98 -20.74 -2.23
C ASN A 54 -1.90 -19.93 -2.98
N ILE A 55 -1.31 -18.93 -2.31
CA ILE A 55 -0.17 -18.18 -2.86
C ILE A 55 1.09 -19.05 -2.76
N LYS A 56 1.71 -19.31 -3.91
CA LYS A 56 2.99 -20.04 -3.98
C LYS A 56 4.14 -19.03 -3.97
N ARG A 57 4.68 -18.75 -2.79
CA ARG A 57 5.79 -17.80 -2.58
C ARG A 57 7.14 -18.44 -2.89
N ASN A 58 8.03 -17.72 -3.56
CA ASN A 58 9.42 -18.16 -3.69
C ASN A 58 10.13 -18.14 -2.31
N PRO A 59 11.14 -19.00 -2.07
CA PRO A 59 11.84 -19.04 -0.78
C PRO A 59 12.65 -17.79 -0.48
N GLN A 60 13.27 -17.21 -1.52
CA GLN A 60 14.13 -16.04 -1.40
C GLN A 60 13.38 -14.76 -1.77
N PRO A 61 13.61 -13.65 -1.04
CA PRO A 61 13.06 -12.36 -1.39
C PRO A 61 13.70 -11.85 -2.70
N ALA A 62 12.89 -11.25 -3.56
CA ALA A 62 13.35 -10.54 -4.75
C ALA A 62 13.85 -9.12 -4.44
N GLY A 63 13.45 -8.57 -3.30
CA GLY A 63 13.92 -7.28 -2.81
C GLY A 63 13.64 -7.11 -1.31
N SER A 64 14.42 -6.27 -0.66
CA SER A 64 14.24 -5.92 0.76
C SER A 64 14.37 -4.41 0.91
N GLY A 65 13.51 -3.81 1.72
CA GLY A 65 13.51 -2.38 2.00
C GLY A 65 13.04 -2.08 3.43
N GLY A 66 12.98 -0.79 3.77
CA GLY A 66 12.64 -0.34 5.13
C GLY A 66 11.28 -0.82 5.65
N PHE A 67 10.33 -1.10 4.76
CA PHE A 67 8.99 -1.55 5.12
C PHE A 67 8.82 -3.07 5.15
N GLY A 68 9.77 -3.85 4.62
CA GLY A 68 9.54 -5.28 4.43
C GLY A 68 10.38 -5.93 3.36
N GLU A 69 10.01 -7.18 3.07
CA GLU A 69 10.59 -8.01 2.02
C GLU A 69 9.55 -8.26 0.92
N VAL A 70 9.97 -8.23 -0.34
CA VAL A 70 9.12 -8.51 -1.48
C VAL A 70 9.52 -9.83 -2.09
N TYR A 71 8.57 -10.73 -2.25
CA TYR A 71 8.77 -12.05 -2.84
C TYR A 71 8.04 -12.15 -4.17
N ARG A 72 8.74 -12.67 -5.18
CA ARG A 72 8.09 -13.13 -6.40
C ARG A 72 7.31 -14.40 -6.10
N SER A 73 6.05 -14.45 -6.51
CA SER A 73 5.13 -15.53 -6.18
C SER A 73 4.20 -15.86 -7.34
N LYS A 74 3.46 -16.97 -7.24
CA LYS A 74 2.40 -17.36 -8.19
C LYS A 74 1.05 -17.45 -7.49
N TRP A 75 0.02 -16.88 -8.10
CA TRP A 75 -1.36 -16.93 -7.63
C TRP A 75 -2.33 -16.89 -8.81
N ALA A 76 -3.40 -17.70 -8.78
CA ALA A 76 -4.41 -17.80 -9.85
C ALA A 76 -3.83 -17.95 -11.27
N GLY A 77 -2.71 -18.67 -11.42
CA GLY A 77 -2.01 -18.85 -12.71
C GLY A 77 -1.09 -17.70 -13.14
N GLY A 78 -1.16 -16.55 -12.47
CA GLY A 78 -0.36 -15.36 -12.76
C GLY A 78 0.86 -15.19 -11.84
N GLN A 79 1.79 -14.33 -12.26
CA GLN A 79 2.91 -13.88 -11.43
C GLN A 79 2.54 -12.66 -10.62
N VAL A 80 2.91 -12.69 -9.33
CA VAL A 80 2.53 -11.66 -8.38
C VAL A 80 3.68 -11.30 -7.45
N ALA A 81 3.67 -10.07 -6.94
CA ALA A 81 4.50 -9.67 -5.82
C ALA A 81 3.80 -9.98 -4.48
N VAL A 82 4.57 -10.26 -3.44
CA VAL A 82 4.07 -10.46 -2.08
C VAL A 82 4.96 -9.70 -1.12
N LYS A 83 4.43 -8.67 -0.44
CA LYS A 83 5.21 -7.82 0.46
C LYS A 83 5.00 -8.21 1.92
N VAL A 84 5.94 -8.95 2.48
CA VAL A 84 5.92 -9.28 3.90
C VAL A 84 6.39 -8.05 4.69
N LEU A 85 5.47 -7.42 5.41
CA LEU A 85 5.80 -6.28 6.27
C LEU A 85 6.66 -6.74 7.45
N ARG A 86 7.68 -5.94 7.78
CA ARG A 86 8.48 -6.17 8.99
C ARG A 86 7.65 -5.84 10.23
N ARG A 87 7.92 -6.52 11.35
CA ARG A 87 7.41 -6.08 12.66
C ARG A 87 8.11 -4.79 13.04
N PHE A 88 7.34 -3.77 13.37
CA PHE A 88 7.87 -2.49 13.79
C PHE A 88 7.84 -2.42 15.32
N ASN A 89 8.98 -2.68 15.96
CA ASN A 89 9.12 -2.61 17.43
C ASN A 89 9.27 -1.16 17.95
N ALA A 90 8.79 -0.16 17.21
CA ALA A 90 9.06 1.25 17.52
C ALA A 90 8.27 1.80 18.71
N HIS A 91 7.22 1.10 19.17
CA HIS A 91 6.46 1.49 20.35
C HIS A 91 6.26 0.27 21.27
N PRO A 92 6.63 0.35 22.56
CA PRO A 92 6.34 -0.70 23.55
C PRO A 92 4.84 -1.05 23.63
N GLU A 93 3.96 -0.11 23.25
CA GLU A 93 2.50 -0.30 23.20
C GLU A 93 1.94 -0.59 21.79
N ALA A 94 2.78 -0.62 20.73
CA ALA A 94 2.34 -1.07 19.41
C ALA A 94 2.17 -2.59 19.43
N THR A 95 1.09 -3.02 20.07
CA THR A 95 0.66 -4.40 20.14
C THR A 95 0.44 -4.94 18.73
N ASP A 96 0.56 -6.25 18.57
CA ASP A 96 0.20 -6.91 17.31
C ASP A 96 -1.21 -6.47 16.85
N THR A 97 -2.14 -6.22 17.78
CA THR A 97 -3.50 -5.71 17.48
C THR A 97 -3.51 -4.37 16.76
N TYR A 98 -2.70 -3.39 17.18
CA TYR A 98 -2.62 -2.09 16.50
C TYR A 98 -2.05 -2.24 15.07
N GLN A 99 -0.98 -3.01 14.93
CA GLN A 99 -0.40 -3.29 13.61
C GLN A 99 -1.42 -3.97 12.70
N ARG A 100 -2.24 -4.88 13.25
CA ARG A 100 -3.29 -5.55 12.51
C ARG A 100 -4.37 -4.58 12.02
N ALA A 101 -4.91 -3.76 12.92
CA ALA A 101 -5.96 -2.79 12.60
C ALA A 101 -5.49 -1.81 11.52
N PHE A 102 -4.31 -1.20 11.68
CA PHE A 102 -3.76 -0.28 10.68
C PHE A 102 -3.55 -0.97 9.33
N THR A 103 -3.00 -2.19 9.32
CA THR A 103 -2.73 -2.90 8.08
C THR A 103 -4.02 -3.23 7.32
N ARG A 104 -5.10 -3.55 8.06
CA ARG A 104 -6.44 -3.72 7.50
C ARG A 104 -6.97 -2.42 6.92
N GLU A 105 -6.91 -1.31 7.64
CA GLU A 105 -7.34 0.00 7.13
C GLU A 105 -6.58 0.40 5.86
N LEU A 106 -5.26 0.19 5.83
CA LEU A 106 -4.45 0.48 4.66
C LEU A 106 -4.84 -0.38 3.45
N LEU A 107 -5.02 -1.69 3.67
CA LEU A 107 -5.50 -2.62 2.63
C LEU A 107 -6.86 -2.16 2.09
N LEU A 108 -7.81 -1.86 2.96
CA LEU A 108 -9.16 -1.42 2.57
C LEU A 108 -9.14 -0.10 1.81
N ALA A 109 -8.31 0.86 2.22
CA ALA A 109 -8.17 2.13 1.51
C ALA A 109 -7.51 1.95 0.13
N TRP A 110 -6.43 1.18 0.05
CA TRP A 110 -5.74 0.93 -1.21
C TRP A 110 -6.61 0.14 -2.19
N ARG A 111 -7.39 -0.84 -1.72
CA ARG A 111 -8.26 -1.64 -2.60
C ARG A 111 -9.29 -0.84 -3.39
N GLN A 112 -9.63 0.39 -2.95
CA GLN A 112 -10.59 1.27 -3.61
C GLN A 112 -9.94 2.22 -4.64
N LEU A 113 -8.61 2.28 -4.69
CA LEU A 113 -7.90 3.17 -5.61
C LEU A 113 -7.74 2.49 -6.96
N HIS A 114 -8.54 2.94 -7.92
CA HIS A 114 -8.58 2.41 -9.28
C HIS A 114 -8.09 3.45 -10.28
N HIS A 115 -6.81 3.40 -10.60
CA HIS A 115 -6.19 4.31 -11.57
C HIS A 115 -4.98 3.67 -12.23
N LEU A 116 -4.72 4.00 -13.50
CA LEU A 116 -3.62 3.41 -14.29
C LEU A 116 -2.24 3.68 -13.70
N ASN A 117 -2.09 4.78 -12.96
CA ASN A 117 -0.84 5.18 -12.32
C ASN A 117 -0.82 4.90 -10.81
N ILE A 118 -1.73 4.06 -10.32
CA ILE A 118 -1.69 3.49 -8.97
C ILE A 118 -1.50 1.99 -9.10
N TYR A 119 -0.48 1.45 -8.46
CA TYR A 119 -0.18 0.05 -8.50
C TYR A 119 -1.27 -0.72 -7.74
N PRO A 120 -2.01 -1.65 -8.37
CA PRO A 120 -3.18 -2.24 -7.75
C PRO A 120 -2.79 -3.20 -6.61
N LEU A 121 -3.68 -3.32 -5.63
CA LEU A 121 -3.59 -4.29 -4.54
C LEU A 121 -4.68 -5.33 -4.77
N LEU A 122 -4.37 -6.65 -4.83
CA LEU A 122 -5.44 -7.66 -4.93
C LEU A 122 -5.98 -8.11 -3.57
N GLY A 123 -5.18 -8.09 -2.49
CA GLY A 123 -5.64 -8.59 -1.20
C GLY A 123 -4.55 -8.75 -0.13
N ALA A 124 -4.71 -9.74 0.72
CA ALA A 124 -3.77 -10.11 1.78
C ALA A 124 -3.87 -11.62 2.05
N ASP A 125 -2.78 -12.23 2.52
CA ASP A 125 -2.66 -13.65 2.87
C ASP A 125 -2.43 -13.74 4.37
N GLN A 126 -3.40 -14.35 5.05
CA GLN A 126 -3.35 -14.59 6.48
C GLN A 126 -2.74 -15.95 6.83
N ALA A 127 -2.68 -16.89 5.88
CA ALA A 127 -2.33 -18.28 6.13
C ALA A 127 -0.81 -18.51 6.16
N THR A 128 -0.06 -17.90 5.24
CA THR A 128 1.40 -18.14 5.15
C THR A 128 2.25 -17.23 6.03
N ALA A 129 1.62 -16.27 6.73
CA ALA A 129 2.31 -15.23 7.49
C ALA A 129 2.14 -15.34 9.01
N ALA A 130 1.33 -16.26 9.53
CA ALA A 130 1.11 -16.41 10.97
C ALA A 130 2.44 -16.59 11.74
N PRO A 131 2.68 -15.86 12.85
CA PRO A 131 1.76 -14.99 13.63
C PRO A 131 1.75 -13.50 13.21
N ARG A 132 2.12 -13.18 11.96
CA ARG A 132 2.26 -11.80 11.44
C ARG A 132 1.18 -11.50 10.40
N ILE A 133 0.82 -10.23 10.23
CA ILE A 133 0.12 -9.80 9.01
C ILE A 133 1.16 -9.49 7.95
N ALA A 134 1.15 -10.26 6.85
CA ALA A 134 1.79 -9.87 5.62
C ALA A 134 0.77 -9.14 4.74
N LEU A 135 1.10 -7.91 4.29
CA LEU A 135 0.35 -7.28 3.22
C LEU A 135 0.67 -7.98 1.91
N VAL A 136 -0.28 -8.68 1.33
CA VAL A 136 -0.03 -9.25 0.02
C VAL A 136 -0.35 -8.21 -1.03
N GLN A 137 0.64 -7.35 -1.27
CA GLN A 137 0.69 -6.49 -2.44
C GLN A 137 0.83 -7.31 -3.71
N VAL A 138 -0.26 -7.98 -4.07
CA VAL A 138 -0.43 -8.60 -5.35
C VAL A 138 -0.75 -7.46 -6.30
N ALA A 139 0.24 -7.09 -7.09
CA ALA A 139 -0.04 -6.64 -8.43
C ALA A 139 0.73 -7.53 -9.39
N PRO A 140 0.37 -7.53 -10.69
CA PRO A 140 1.15 -8.19 -11.71
C PRO A 140 2.61 -7.81 -11.53
N TRP A 141 3.50 -8.79 -11.41
CA TRP A 141 4.92 -8.52 -11.19
C TRP A 141 5.43 -7.45 -12.18
N SER A 142 5.86 -6.30 -11.66
CA SER A 142 6.45 -5.24 -12.48
C SER A 142 7.70 -5.78 -13.19
N THR A 143 7.63 -5.92 -14.51
CA THR A 143 8.69 -6.55 -15.31
C THR A 143 9.97 -5.71 -15.37
N ARG A 144 9.87 -4.39 -15.14
CA ARG A 144 10.99 -3.45 -15.25
C ARG A 144 11.43 -2.85 -13.91
N GLY A 145 10.84 -3.32 -12.80
CA GLY A 145 11.22 -2.89 -11.46
C GLY A 145 10.77 -1.46 -11.15
N ASN A 146 11.60 -0.73 -10.40
CA ASN A 146 11.33 0.65 -10.00
C ASN A 146 11.89 1.66 -11.04
N ILE A 147 11.40 2.90 -11.00
CA ILE A 147 11.76 3.92 -11.99
C ILE A 147 13.25 4.28 -11.97
N ARG A 148 13.92 4.19 -10.81
CA ARG A 148 15.36 4.49 -10.69
C ARG A 148 16.17 3.47 -11.49
N ASP A 149 15.89 2.19 -11.28
CA ASP A 149 16.58 1.11 -11.97
C ASP A 149 16.19 1.08 -13.46
N PHE A 150 14.93 1.38 -13.79
CA PHE A 150 14.50 1.45 -15.18
C PHE A 150 15.23 2.53 -15.97
N ILE A 151 15.34 3.75 -15.41
CA ILE A 151 16.04 4.87 -16.06
C ILE A 151 17.53 4.55 -16.23
N SER A 152 18.18 3.95 -15.22
CA SER A 152 19.62 3.67 -15.30
C SER A 152 19.98 2.60 -16.34
N HIS A 153 19.06 1.68 -16.64
CA HIS A 153 19.29 0.58 -17.58
C HIS A 153 18.67 0.81 -18.97
N THR A 154 18.07 1.96 -19.23
CA THR A 154 17.42 2.29 -20.50
C THR A 154 18.19 3.39 -21.22
N SER A 155 18.58 3.17 -22.48
CA SER A 155 19.38 4.15 -23.24
C SER A 155 18.64 5.47 -23.51
N LYS A 156 17.32 5.40 -23.76
CA LYS A 156 16.46 6.56 -24.03
C LYS A 156 15.11 6.39 -23.31
N PRO A 157 15.07 6.55 -21.98
CA PRO A 157 13.83 6.39 -21.23
C PRO A 157 12.86 7.53 -21.58
N PRO A 158 11.54 7.26 -21.68
CA PRO A 158 10.53 8.29 -21.97
C PRO A 158 10.22 9.14 -20.72
N ILE A 159 11.22 9.92 -20.26
CA ILE A 159 11.18 10.62 -18.97
C ILE A 159 9.92 11.48 -18.81
N LEU A 160 9.53 12.23 -19.84
CA LEU A 160 8.36 13.11 -19.76
C LEU A 160 7.06 12.34 -19.54
N ASP A 161 6.90 11.18 -20.17
CA ASP A 161 5.68 10.38 -20.01
C ASP A 161 5.64 9.70 -18.65
N LEU A 162 6.79 9.24 -18.15
CA LEU A 162 6.90 8.72 -16.78
C LEU A 162 6.57 9.80 -15.72
N ILE A 163 6.97 11.05 -15.94
CA ILE A 163 6.63 12.16 -15.04
C ILE A 163 5.13 12.45 -15.07
N LYS A 164 4.52 12.49 -16.27
CA LYS A 164 3.05 12.67 -16.39
C LYS A 164 2.29 11.59 -15.65
N ASP A 165 2.74 10.35 -15.78
CA ASP A 165 2.18 9.19 -15.07
C ASP A 165 2.27 9.35 -13.55
N VAL A 166 3.46 9.71 -13.03
CA VAL A 166 3.65 9.96 -11.59
C VAL A 166 2.73 11.06 -11.09
N VAL A 167 2.64 12.18 -11.83
CA VAL A 167 1.76 13.31 -11.48
C VAL A 167 0.29 12.88 -11.48
N ALA A 168 -0.16 12.14 -12.50
CA ALA A 168 -1.52 11.63 -12.58
C ALA A 168 -1.86 10.71 -11.39
N GLY A 169 -0.92 9.84 -10.98
CA GLY A 169 -1.06 9.03 -9.77
C GLY A 169 -1.21 9.87 -8.49
N ILE A 170 -0.38 10.91 -8.33
CA ILE A 170 -0.45 11.79 -7.15
C ILE A 170 -1.77 12.57 -7.12
N VAL A 171 -2.19 13.12 -8.24
CA VAL A 171 -3.47 13.83 -8.36
C VAL A 171 -4.62 12.90 -7.96
N HIS A 172 -4.65 11.68 -8.48
CA HIS A 172 -5.68 10.70 -8.11
C HIS A 172 -5.68 10.39 -6.61
N LEU A 173 -4.51 10.12 -6.00
CA LEU A 173 -4.44 9.90 -4.55
C LEU A 173 -5.03 11.08 -3.77
N HIS A 174 -4.66 12.30 -4.14
CA HIS A 174 -5.11 13.50 -3.42
C HIS A 174 -6.60 13.75 -3.61
N THR A 175 -7.16 13.49 -4.80
CA THR A 175 -8.61 13.51 -5.05
C THR A 175 -9.35 12.52 -4.16
N GLU A 176 -8.78 11.35 -3.92
CA GLU A 176 -9.32 10.31 -3.03
C GLU A 176 -8.99 10.55 -1.54
N ASN A 177 -8.49 11.76 -1.21
CA ASN A 177 -8.08 12.18 0.13
C ASN A 177 -7.07 11.20 0.78
N ALA A 178 -6.21 10.60 -0.06
CA ALA A 178 -5.07 9.80 0.32
C ALA A 178 -3.79 10.61 0.11
N VAL A 179 -2.79 10.35 0.95
CA VAL A 179 -1.46 10.94 0.83
C VAL A 179 -0.46 9.81 0.67
N HIS A 180 0.50 9.95 -0.24
CA HIS A 180 1.53 8.93 -0.41
C HIS A 180 2.43 8.86 0.81
N GLY A 181 3.00 9.99 1.24
CA GLY A 181 3.83 10.14 2.43
C GLY A 181 5.21 9.49 2.36
N GLY A 182 5.48 8.73 1.31
CA GLY A 182 6.69 7.93 1.09
C GLY A 182 7.24 8.08 -0.32
N LEU A 183 6.85 9.12 -1.07
CA LEU A 183 7.18 9.23 -2.49
C LEU A 183 8.71 9.33 -2.71
N HIS A 184 9.26 8.38 -3.48
CA HIS A 184 10.63 8.37 -3.98
C HIS A 184 10.75 7.36 -5.13
N GLY A 185 11.85 7.40 -5.90
CA GLY A 185 12.03 6.54 -7.09
C GLY A 185 11.84 5.03 -6.84
N ALA A 186 12.26 4.50 -5.69
CA ALA A 186 12.02 3.09 -5.35
C ALA A 186 10.54 2.71 -5.11
N ASN A 187 9.64 3.67 -4.89
CA ASN A 187 8.20 3.47 -4.69
C ASN A 187 7.39 3.81 -5.96
N ILE A 188 8.07 3.96 -7.09
CA ILE A 188 7.44 4.17 -8.39
C ILE A 188 7.84 2.96 -9.25
N LEU A 189 6.86 2.11 -9.58
CA LEU A 189 7.09 0.93 -10.40
C LEU A 189 6.82 1.24 -11.87
N VAL A 190 7.63 0.66 -12.77
CA VAL A 190 7.46 0.83 -14.21
C VAL A 190 6.97 -0.48 -14.81
N ASN A 191 5.75 -0.47 -15.36
CA ASN A 191 5.22 -1.59 -16.11
C ASN A 191 5.18 -1.22 -17.60
N ASP A 192 5.91 -1.98 -18.42
CA ASP A 192 6.19 -1.69 -19.84
C ASP A 192 6.80 -0.30 -20.07
N THR A 193 5.97 0.74 -20.20
CA THR A 193 6.41 2.14 -20.34
C THR A 193 5.64 3.09 -19.45
N ARG A 194 4.81 2.58 -18.53
CA ARG A 194 3.99 3.38 -17.62
C ARG A 194 4.49 3.34 -16.19
N ALA A 195 4.49 4.49 -15.53
CA ALA A 195 4.82 4.59 -14.12
C ALA A 195 3.55 4.48 -13.24
N ALA A 196 3.67 3.76 -12.13
CA ALA A 196 2.61 3.63 -11.14
C ALA A 196 3.16 3.73 -9.71
N LEU A 197 2.44 4.44 -8.86
CA LEU A 197 2.79 4.62 -7.45
C LEU A 197 2.46 3.36 -6.66
N THR A 198 3.36 2.96 -5.77
CA THR A 198 3.13 1.89 -4.79
C THR A 198 3.50 2.37 -3.40
N ASP A 199 3.24 1.57 -2.38
CA ASP A 199 3.70 1.77 -1.01
C ASP A 199 3.23 3.08 -0.34
N PHE A 200 2.12 3.64 -0.81
CA PHE A 200 1.50 4.79 -0.17
C PHE A 200 0.88 4.42 1.18
N GLY A 201 0.81 5.38 2.10
CA GLY A 201 0.27 5.18 3.45
C GLY A 201 1.19 4.38 4.40
N LEU A 202 2.12 3.57 3.89
CA LEU A 202 3.11 2.88 4.72
C LEU A 202 4.04 3.83 5.48
N ALA A 203 4.25 5.05 4.97
CA ALA A 203 5.00 6.06 5.69
C ALA A 203 4.34 6.48 7.01
N ALA A 204 3.00 6.49 7.08
CA ALA A 204 2.27 6.76 8.31
C ALA A 204 2.44 5.64 9.36
N PHE A 205 2.72 4.41 8.90
CA PHE A 205 3.13 3.29 9.76
C PHE A 205 4.45 3.61 10.49
N THR A 206 5.35 4.34 9.84
CA THR A 206 6.71 4.62 10.32
C THR A 206 6.89 6.01 10.91
N SER A 207 6.00 6.97 10.63
CA SER A 207 6.06 8.35 11.14
C SER A 207 5.81 8.44 12.65
N THR A 208 5.38 7.34 13.29
CA THR A 208 5.35 7.18 14.75
C THR A 208 6.73 6.92 15.37
N LYS A 209 7.81 7.47 14.78
CA LYS A 209 9.22 7.55 15.27
C LYS A 209 10.28 6.65 14.61
N PHE A 210 10.15 6.24 13.35
CA PHE A 210 11.32 5.73 12.57
C PHE A 210 12.17 6.89 12.00
N SER A 211 12.78 7.65 12.90
CA SER A 211 14.15 8.07 12.68
C SER A 211 15.01 6.94 13.22
N ARG A 212 15.93 6.36 12.42
CA ARG A 212 17.24 5.80 12.84
C ARG A 212 17.85 4.66 12.01
N SER A 213 17.23 4.10 10.95
CA SER A 213 17.88 2.96 10.25
C SER A 213 17.96 2.97 8.73
N ASP A 214 17.44 3.96 8.02
CA ASP A 214 18.00 4.28 6.70
C ASP A 214 18.93 5.47 6.94
N THR A 215 20.17 5.38 6.47
CA THR A 215 21.18 6.44 6.62
C THR A 215 20.53 7.80 6.46
N VAL A 216 20.67 8.65 7.49
CA VAL A 216 20.03 9.97 7.62
C VAL A 216 20.23 10.83 6.37
N GLU A 217 21.27 10.57 5.58
CA GLU A 217 21.53 11.17 4.27
C GLU A 217 20.50 10.89 3.16
N SER A 218 19.87 9.71 3.15
CA SER A 218 19.00 9.26 2.05
C SER A 218 17.57 9.83 2.12
N ARG A 219 17.03 9.99 3.35
CA ARG A 219 15.66 10.51 3.58
C ARG A 219 15.59 12.03 3.73
N SER A 220 16.69 12.69 4.12
CA SER A 220 16.74 14.13 4.40
C SER A 220 16.53 15.00 3.14
N ARG A 221 16.93 14.51 1.96
CA ARG A 221 16.79 15.25 0.69
C ARG A 221 15.34 15.42 0.21
N TRP A 222 14.44 14.55 0.66
CA TRP A 222 13.06 14.46 0.15
C TRP A 222 12.01 14.92 1.17
N ASN A 223 12.40 15.38 2.36
CA ASN A 223 11.44 15.85 3.35
C ASN A 223 11.17 17.34 3.17
N ALA A 224 9.89 17.69 3.04
CA ALA A 224 9.45 19.08 3.09
C ALA A 224 9.78 19.66 4.48
N ARG A 225 10.20 20.94 4.53
CA ARG A 225 10.74 21.58 5.75
C ARG A 225 9.77 21.55 6.93
N GLU A 226 8.47 21.59 6.66
CA GLU A 226 7.41 21.48 7.68
C GLU A 226 7.39 20.13 8.39
N LEU A 227 7.87 19.06 7.75
CA LEU A 227 7.98 17.73 8.35
C LEU A 227 9.23 17.57 9.22
N LEU A 228 10.14 18.54 9.22
CA LEU A 228 11.39 18.52 10.00
C LEU A 228 11.23 19.19 11.38
N ASN A 229 10.23 20.05 11.55
CA ASN A 229 10.01 20.86 12.77
C ASN A 229 8.90 20.32 13.68
N ASP A 230 8.13 19.32 13.23
CA ASP A 230 7.08 18.70 14.03
C ASP A 230 7.64 17.48 14.78
N SER A 231 7.21 17.28 16.02
CA SER A 231 7.59 16.11 16.82
C SER A 231 6.87 14.83 16.37
N HIS A 232 5.76 14.97 15.62
CA HIS A 232 5.00 13.86 15.03
C HIS A 232 4.55 14.20 13.59
N PRO A 233 5.47 14.39 12.64
CA PRO A 233 5.15 14.89 11.31
C PRO A 233 4.21 13.92 10.59
N ARG A 234 2.99 14.38 10.33
CA ARG A 234 2.02 13.63 9.53
C ARG A 234 2.28 13.87 8.05
N PRO A 235 2.26 12.84 7.20
CA PRO A 235 2.28 13.04 5.76
C PRO A 235 1.20 14.01 5.28
N THR A 236 1.54 14.90 4.36
CA THR A 236 0.58 15.85 3.76
C THR A 236 0.65 15.81 2.24
N ALA A 237 -0.44 16.22 1.59
CA ALA A 237 -0.48 16.39 0.13
C ALA A 237 0.62 17.36 -0.35
N LYS A 238 0.86 18.45 0.39
CA LYS A 238 1.95 19.41 0.11
C LYS A 238 3.34 18.74 0.18
N GLY A 239 3.53 17.84 1.16
CA GLY A 239 4.75 17.05 1.30
C GLY A 239 4.98 16.12 0.10
N ASP A 240 3.93 15.52 -0.45
CA ASP A 240 4.04 14.73 -1.68
C ASP A 240 4.45 15.60 -2.89
N ILE A 241 3.86 16.78 -3.04
CA ILE A 241 4.21 17.71 -4.13
C ILE A 241 5.66 18.18 -4.02
N PHE A 242 6.15 18.44 -2.81
CA PHE A 242 7.55 18.81 -2.58
C PHE A 242 8.52 17.71 -3.05
N ARG A 243 8.13 16.45 -2.91
CA ARG A 243 8.92 15.26 -3.26
C ARG A 243 9.03 14.97 -4.76
N LEU A 244 8.29 15.70 -5.60
CA LEU A 244 8.36 15.59 -7.06
C LEU A 244 9.54 16.35 -7.69
N ARG A 245 10.29 17.12 -6.90
CA ARG A 245 11.38 17.98 -7.36
C ARG A 245 12.65 17.24 -7.74
#